data_AF-A0A1T4ZCP4-F1
#
_entry.id   AF-A0A1T4ZCP4-F1
#
_cell.length_a   1.000
_cell.length_b   1.000
_cell.length_c   1.000
_cell.angle_alpha   90.00
_cell.angle_beta   90.00
_cell.angle_gamma   90.00
#
_symmetry.space_group_name_H-M   'P 1'
#
loop_
_entity.id
_entity.type
_entity.pdbx_description
1 polymer ?
#
loop_
_entity_poly.entity_id
_entity_poly.type
_entity_poly.pdbx_seq_one_letter_code
_entity_poly.pdbx_strand_id
1 'polypeptide(L)' 'MLKSYEAIYENGQVKWLSEQPQVSSARIVVTVLEETKIPPKRRIPSALIAGKAKTLGDIISPIIHEQDWECLK' A
#
# COMPACT_ATOMS: atom_id res chain seq x y z
N MET A 1 29.68 18.98 -11.36
CA MET A 1 28.22 18.77 -11.44
C MET A 1 27.94 17.33 -11.04
N LEU A 2 27.16 17.09 -9.98
CA LEU A 2 26.67 15.74 -9.70
C LEU A 2 25.57 15.40 -10.71
N LYS A 3 25.60 14.19 -11.25
CA LYS A 3 24.50 13.61 -12.02
C LYS A 3 23.83 12.55 -11.14
N SER A 4 22.52 12.69 -10.95
CA SER A 4 21.72 11.70 -10.23
C SER A 4 21.12 10.72 -11.24
N TYR A 5 21.14 9.45 -10.89
CA TYR A 5 20.58 8.36 -11.71
C TYR A 5 19.58 7.59 -10.87
N GLU A 6 18.43 7.28 -11.45
CA GLU A 6 17.39 6.51 -10.78
C GLU A 6 17.29 5.11 -11.38
N ALA A 7 17.10 4.13 -10.52
CA ALA A 7 16.96 2.73 -10.89
C ALA A 7 16.04 2.00 -9.90
N ILE A 8 15.37 0.97 -10.39
CA ILE A 8 14.63 0.02 -9.58
C ILE A 8 15.56 -1.14 -9.23
N TYR A 9 15.63 -1.49 -7.96
CA TYR A 9 16.21 -2.75 -7.50
C TYR A 9 15.10 -3.77 -7.28
N GLU A 10 15.09 -4.84 -8.06
CA GLU A 10 14.07 -5.88 -8.01
C GLU A 10 14.75 -7.26 -8.08
N ASN A 11 14.54 -8.11 -7.08
CA ASN A 11 15.05 -9.48 -7.03
C ASN A 11 16.58 -9.62 -7.29
N GLY A 12 17.39 -8.68 -6.76
CA GLY A 12 18.84 -8.71 -6.98
C GLY A 12 19.31 -8.01 -8.25
N GLN A 13 18.39 -7.52 -9.08
CA GLN A 13 18.71 -6.86 -10.35
C GLN A 13 18.42 -5.37 -10.28
N VAL A 14 19.34 -4.57 -10.80
CA VAL A 14 19.17 -3.11 -10.97
C VAL A 14 18.71 -2.84 -12.40
N LYS A 15 17.58 -2.15 -12.54
CA LYS A 15 17.04 -1.68 -13.82
C LYS A 15 17.00 -0.15 -13.82
N TRP A 16 17.72 0.49 -14.74
CA TRP A 16 17.71 1.95 -14.86
C TRP A 16 16.32 2.44 -15.28
N LEU A 17 15.79 3.45 -14.58
CA LEU A 17 14.51 4.10 -14.93
C LEU A 17 14.67 5.10 -16.07
N SER A 18 15.87 5.65 -16.22
CA SER A 18 16.20 6.66 -17.22
C SER A 18 17.52 6.28 -17.91
N GLU A 19 18.33 7.26 -18.31
CA GLU A 19 19.62 7.00 -18.95
C GLU A 19 20.59 6.26 -18.02
N GLN A 20 21.23 5.23 -18.56
CA GLN A 20 22.34 4.55 -17.90
C GLN A 20 23.59 5.45 -17.91
N PRO A 21 24.32 5.55 -16.79
CA PRO A 21 25.59 6.25 -16.78
C PRO A 21 26.59 5.60 -17.75
N GLN A 22 27.17 6.39 -18.65
CA GLN A 22 28.21 5.96 -19.59
C GLN A 22 29.59 5.86 -18.91
N VAL A 23 29.71 4.97 -17.93
CA VAL A 23 30.95 4.73 -17.19
C VAL A 23 31.24 3.24 -17.12
N SER A 24 32.51 2.86 -17.24
CA SER A 24 32.94 1.46 -17.06
C SER A 24 33.08 1.08 -15.58
N SER A 25 33.38 2.06 -14.71
CA SER A 25 33.49 1.89 -13.26
C SER A 25 33.17 3.20 -12.54
N ALA A 26 32.45 3.10 -11.42
CA ALA A 26 32.13 4.24 -10.55
C ALA A 26 31.88 3.80 -9.10
N ARG A 27 32.12 4.69 -8.14
CA ARG A 27 31.64 4.53 -6.76
C ARG A 27 30.19 5.00 -6.69
N ILE A 28 29.32 4.19 -6.10
CA ILE A 28 27.87 4.43 -6.05
C ILE A 28 27.44 4.58 -4.59
N VAL A 29 26.51 5.50 -4.33
CA VAL A 29 25.82 5.64 -3.04
C VAL A 29 24.36 5.27 -3.28
N VAL A 30 23.85 4.28 -2.53
CA VAL A 30 22.48 3.76 -2.70
C VAL A 30 21.62 4.25 -1.54
N THR A 31 20.48 4.85 -1.87
CA THR A 31 19.43 5.19 -0.91
C THR A 31 18.25 4.25 -1.13
N VAL A 32 17.91 3.43 -0.13
CA VAL A 32 16.75 2.54 -0.17
C VAL A 32 15.56 3.28 0.43
N LEU A 33 14.50 3.46 -0.37
CA LEU A 33 13.22 3.98 0.11
C LEU A 33 12.33 2.79 0.45
N GLU A 34 12.04 2.60 1.73
CA GLU A 34 11.05 1.61 2.15
C GLU A 34 9.65 2.10 1.74
N GLU A 35 8.99 1.35 0.85
CA GLU A 35 7.56 1.52 0.64
C GLU A 35 6.82 0.99 1.87
N THR A 36 6.58 1.87 2.84
CA THR A 36 5.60 1.58 3.89
C THR A 36 4.24 1.44 3.24
N LYS A 37 3.75 0.21 3.11
CA LYS A 37 2.36 -0.07 2.77
C LYS A 37 1.49 0.67 3.78
N ILE A 38 0.83 1.73 3.34
CA ILE A 38 -0.12 2.45 4.19
C ILE A 38 -1.18 1.42 4.60
N PRO A 39 -1.37 1.15 5.90
CA PRO A 39 -2.38 0.19 6.31
C PRO A 39 -3.73 0.67 5.78
N PRO A 40 -4.59 -0.24 5.29
CA PRO A 40 -5.90 0.15 4.77
C PRO A 40 -6.64 0.96 5.83
N LYS A 41 -7.15 2.12 5.43
CA LYS A 41 -7.87 3.04 6.33
C LYS A 41 -9.11 2.35 6.87
N ARG A 42 -9.02 1.75 8.06
CA ARG A 42 -10.17 1.17 8.76
C ARG A 42 -11.02 2.30 9.34
N ARG A 43 -12.34 2.21 9.18
CA ARG A 43 -13.26 3.12 9.87
C ARG A 43 -13.14 2.87 11.37
N ILE A 44 -12.87 3.93 12.12
CA ILE A 44 -12.85 3.91 13.58
C ILE A 44 -14.21 4.47 14.03
N PRO A 45 -14.93 3.80 14.94
CA PRO A 45 -16.16 4.37 15.49
C PRO A 45 -15.86 5.72 16.17
N SER A 46 -16.83 6.63 16.17
CA SER A 46 -16.64 7.92 16.85
C SER A 46 -16.29 7.69 18.33
N ALA A 47 -15.47 8.57 18.91
CA ALA A 47 -15.07 8.46 20.32
C ALA A 47 -16.28 8.45 21.28
N LEU A 48 -17.42 9.02 20.85
CA LEU A 48 -18.66 9.02 21.62
C LEU A 48 -19.25 7.62 21.82
N ILE A 49 -19.05 6.71 20.86
CA ILE A 49 -19.68 5.37 20.78
C ILE A 49 -18.65 4.25 20.94
N ALA A 50 -17.37 4.51 20.67
CA ALA A 50 -16.29 3.55 20.82
C ALA A 50 -16.30 2.89 22.22
N GLY A 51 -16.34 1.56 22.26
CA GLY A 51 -16.38 0.76 23.49
C GLY A 51 -17.73 0.78 24.24
N LYS A 52 -18.73 1.54 23.78
CA LYS A 52 -20.06 1.61 24.41
C LYS A 52 -21.13 0.85 23.64
N ALA A 53 -20.90 0.55 22.36
CA ALA A 53 -21.80 -0.27 21.58
C ALA A 53 -21.71 -1.75 22.00
N LYS A 54 -22.86 -2.41 22.11
CA LYS A 54 -22.98 -3.85 22.30
C LYS A 54 -23.93 -4.39 21.25
N THR A 55 -23.56 -5.47 20.58
CA THR A 55 -24.48 -6.18 19.69
C THR A 55 -25.55 -6.87 20.54
N LEU A 56 -26.81 -6.54 20.29
CA LEU A 56 -27.96 -7.20 20.91
C LEU A 56 -28.54 -8.18 19.89
N GLY A 57 -28.20 -9.46 20.03
CA GLY A 57 -28.62 -10.53 19.12
C GLY A 57 -27.46 -11.14 18.34
N ASP A 58 -27.77 -12.21 17.61
CA ASP A 58 -26.81 -12.92 16.76
C ASP A 58 -26.54 -12.12 15.48
N ILE A 59 -25.31 -12.17 15.00
CA ILE A 59 -24.97 -11.66 13.66
C ILE A 59 -25.59 -12.64 12.67
N ILE A 60 -26.77 -12.30 12.18
CA ILE A 60 -27.46 -13.10 11.18
C ILE A 60 -26.93 -12.78 9.80
N SER A 61 -26.87 -13.81 8.96
CA SER A 61 -26.66 -13.61 7.53
C SER A 61 -27.83 -12.80 6.96
N PRO A 62 -27.55 -11.88 6.03
CA PRO A 62 -28.58 -11.13 5.35
C PRO A 62 -29.51 -12.08 4.60
N ILE A 63 -30.81 -11.80 4.65
CA ILE A 63 -31.85 -12.61 3.99
C ILE A 63 -31.69 -12.58 2.46
N ILE A 64 -31.03 -11.55 1.94
CA ILE A 64 -30.86 -11.27 0.52
C ILE A 64 -29.52 -11.85 0.05
N HIS A 65 -29.56 -12.64 -1.03
CA HIS A 65 -28.39 -13.19 -1.68
C HIS A 65 -27.47 -12.09 -2.22
N GLU A 66 -26.16 -12.34 -2.22
CA GLU A 66 -25.13 -11.36 -2.59
C GLU A 66 -25.33 -10.80 -4.02
N GLN A 67 -25.89 -11.61 -4.93
CA GLN A 67 -26.18 -11.22 -6.33
C GLN A 67 -27.21 -10.09 -6.44
N ASP A 68 -28.04 -9.92 -5.40
CA ASP A 68 -29.13 -8.95 -5.36
C ASP A 68 -28.72 -7.68 -4.59
N TRP A 69 -27.47 -7.55 -4.16
CA TRP A 69 -26.97 -6.38 -3.44
C TRP A 69 -26.70 -5.22 -4.39
N GLU A 70 -27.57 -4.22 -4.36
CA GLU A 70 -27.44 -3.02 -5.19
C GLU A 70 -26.17 -2.21 -4.84
N CYS A 71 -25.65 -2.32 -3.62
CA CYS A 71 -24.43 -1.63 -3.17
C CYS A 71 -23.12 -2.34 -3.58
N LEU A 72 -23.19 -3.53 -4.18
CA LEU A 72 -22.04 -4.26 -4.74
C LEU A 72 -21.99 -4.20 -6.28
N LYS A 73 -22.98 -3.55 -6.92
CA LYS A 73 -22.99 -3.23 -8.35
C LYS A 73 -22.23 -1.94 -8.61
#